data_AF-A0A4U3A2T0-F1
#
_entry.id   AF-A0A4U3A2T0-F1
#
_cell.length_a   1.000
_cell.length_b   1.000
_cell.length_c   1.000
_cell.angle_alpha   90.00
_cell.angle_beta   90.00
_cell.angle_gamma   90.00
#
_symmetry.space_group_name_H-M   'P 1'
#
loop_
_entity.id
_entity.type
_entity.pdbx_description
1 polymer ?
#
loop_
_entity_poly.entity_id
_entity_poly.type
_entity_poly.pdbx_seq_one_letter_code
_entity_poly.pdbx_strand_id
1 'polypeptide(L)'
;MANRPTQAKQKREIDKLKKDYCQLNIRVQTVEEEMKKVRRREIIRMLQEKTHHKSARYKHTYEEIAEEMDYSSTTVANIAKEEGLSRRISVVD
;
A
#
# COMPACT_ATOMS: atom_id res chain seq x y z
N MET A 1 31.34 -10.84 -41.16
CA MET A 1 30.13 -11.69 -41.16
C MET A 1 29.37 -11.47 -39.85
N ALA A 2 28.09 -11.10 -39.90
CA ALA A 2 27.28 -10.93 -38.70
C ALA A 2 27.05 -12.29 -38.03
N ASN A 3 27.45 -12.42 -36.77
CA ASN A 3 27.33 -13.65 -35.98
C ASN A 3 25.86 -13.84 -35.57
N ARG A 4 25.04 -14.44 -36.45
CA ARG A 4 23.61 -14.66 -36.18
C ARG A 4 23.45 -15.80 -35.16
N PRO A 5 22.76 -15.56 -34.03
CA PRO A 5 22.49 -16.61 -33.05
C PRO A 5 21.64 -17.71 -33.68
N THR A 6 21.94 -18.96 -33.33
CA THR A 6 21.18 -20.12 -33.81
C THR A 6 19.80 -20.16 -33.17
N GLN A 7 18.81 -20.76 -33.84
CA GLN A 7 17.44 -20.90 -33.30
C GLN A 7 17.43 -21.54 -31.89
N ALA A 8 18.32 -22.50 -31.63
CA ALA A 8 18.47 -23.12 -30.32
C ALA A 8 18.95 -22.14 -29.23
N LYS A 9 19.84 -21.19 -29.56
CA LYS A 9 20.27 -20.14 -28.64
C LYS A 9 19.13 -19.16 -28.35
N GLN A 10 18.41 -18.73 -29.40
CA GLN A 10 17.25 -17.86 -29.27
C GLN A 10 16.15 -18.49 -28.39
N LYS A 11 15.86 -19.79 -28.55
CA LYS A 11 14.90 -20.50 -27.71
C LYS A 11 15.31 -20.50 -26.23
N ARG A 12 16.57 -20.79 -25.92
CA ARG A 12 17.09 -20.78 -24.54
C ARG A 12 17.01 -19.40 -23.91
N GLU A 13 17.30 -18.34 -24.67
CA GLU A 13 17.16 -16.95 -24.22
C GLU A 13 15.70 -16.61 -23.93
N ILE A 14 14.77 -16.99 -24.81
CA ILE A 14 13.33 -16.80 -24.59
C ILE A 14 12.86 -17.54 -23.33
N ASP A 15 13.25 -18.80 -23.15
CA ASP A 15 12.86 -19.59 -21.99
C ASP A 15 13.43 -19.00 -20.68
N LYS A 16 14.66 -18.49 -20.71
CA LYS A 16 15.26 -17.75 -19.59
C LYS A 16 14.49 -16.47 -19.29
N LEU A 17 14.19 -15.65 -20.31
CA LEU A 17 13.44 -14.41 -20.15
C LEU A 17 12.03 -14.66 -19.58
N LYS A 18 11.35 -15.72 -20.01
CA LYS A 18 10.04 -16.10 -19.45
C LYS A 18 10.14 -16.46 -17.97
N LYS A 19 11.18 -17.21 -17.58
CA LYS A 19 11.42 -17.56 -16.18
C LYS A 19 11.71 -16.32 -15.34
N ASP A 20 12.57 -15.44 -15.83
CA ASP A 20 12.93 -14.20 -15.14
C ASP A 20 11.72 -13.26 -15.00
N TYR A 21 10.89 -13.15 -16.05
CA TYR A 21 9.64 -12.39 -16.01
C TYR A 21 8.65 -12.94 -14.97
N CYS A 22 8.46 -14.27 -14.93
CA CYS A 22 7.60 -14.91 -13.94
C CYS A 22 8.10 -14.62 -12.50
N GLN A 23 9.41 -14.76 -12.28
CA GLN A 23 10.02 -14.49 -10.98
C GLN A 23 9.89 -13.01 -10.58
N LEU A 24 10.06 -12.09 -11.53
CA LEU A 24 9.89 -10.66 -11.30
C LEU A 24 8.44 -10.33 -10.95
N ASN A 25 7.48 -10.89 -11.68
CA ASN A 25 6.05 -10.68 -11.42
C ASN A 25 5.66 -11.12 -10.00
N ILE A 26 6.14 -12.28 -9.55
CA ILE A 26 5.93 -12.76 -8.17
C ILE A 26 6.52 -11.76 -7.16
N ARG A 27 7.73 -11.25 -7.40
CA ARG A 27 8.37 -10.26 -6.52
C ARG A 27 7.60 -8.95 -6.45
N VAL A 28 7.12 -8.45 -7.60
CA VAL A 28 6.31 -7.24 -7.66
C VAL A 28 5.04 -7.42 -6.83
N GLN A 29 4.31 -8.53 -7.00
CA GLN A 29 3.12 -8.84 -6.22
C GLN A 29 3.41 -8.88 -4.71
N THR A 30 4.51 -9.55 -4.31
CA THR A 30 4.90 -9.60 -2.89
C THR A 30 5.20 -8.21 -2.34
N VAL A 31 5.92 -7.37 -3.09
CA VAL A 31 6.24 -6.00 -2.65
C VAL A 31 4.97 -5.14 -2.56
N GLU A 32 4.05 -5.26 -3.50
CA GLU A 32 2.76 -4.54 -3.47
C GLU A 32 1.94 -4.92 -2.22
N GLU A 33 1.90 -6.20 -1.86
CA GLU A 33 1.21 -6.66 -0.64
C GLU A 33 1.87 -6.12 0.63
N GLU A 34 3.20 -6.15 0.71
CA GLU A 34 3.94 -5.59 1.85
C GLU A 34 3.76 -4.06 1.94
N MET A 35 3.75 -3.36 0.81
CA MET A 35 3.46 -1.93 0.76
C MET A 35 2.06 -1.62 1.28
N LYS A 36 1.03 -2.41 0.92
CA LYS A 36 -0.33 -2.27 1.47
C LYS A 36 -0.34 -2.43 3.00
N LYS A 37 0.40 -3.40 3.54
CA LYS A 37 0.52 -3.60 5.00
C LYS A 37 1.21 -2.43 5.68
N VAL A 38 2.29 -1.91 5.10
CA VAL A 38 3.00 -0.72 5.62
C VAL A 38 2.08 0.49 5.63
N ARG A 39 1.41 0.79 4.51
CA ARG A 39 0.46 1.91 4.42
C ARG A 39 -0.70 1.77 5.42
N ARG A 40 -1.25 0.56 5.58
CA ARG A 40 -2.31 0.33 6.59
C ARG A 40 -1.82 0.63 8.01
N ARG A 41 -0.62 0.16 8.38
CA ARG A 41 -0.04 0.45 9.70
C ARG A 41 0.15 1.95 9.93
N GLU A 42 0.54 2.67 8.88
CA GLU A 42 0.72 4.11 8.92
C GLU A 42 -0.61 4.86 9.11
N ILE A 43 -1.66 4.46 8.38
CA ILE A 43 -3.03 4.98 8.60
C ILE A 43 -3.46 4.77 10.07
N ILE A 44 -3.22 3.58 10.63
CA ILE A 44 -3.55 3.27 12.03
C ILE A 44 -2.78 4.18 13.00
N ARG A 45 -1.49 4.41 12.75
CA ARG A 45 -0.67 5.35 13.53
C ARG A 45 -1.28 6.75 13.52
N MET A 46 -1.57 7.29 12.33
CA MET A 46 -2.19 8.62 12.19
C MET A 46 -3.58 8.69 12.84
N LEU A 47 -4.37 7.60 12.79
CA LEU A 47 -5.68 7.52 13.43
C LEU A 47 -5.58 7.64 14.96
N GLN A 48 -4.52 7.10 15.56
CA GLN A 48 -4.23 7.15 17.00
C GLN A 48 -3.58 8.46 17.45
N GLU A 49 -2.91 9.18 16.55
CA GLU A 49 -2.18 10.41 16.89
C GLU A 49 -3.10 11.52 17.41
N LYS A 50 -2.69 12.13 18.52
CA LYS A 50 -3.37 13.23 19.20
C LYS A 50 -2.52 14.48 19.16
N THR A 51 -3.15 15.65 19.08
CA THR A 51 -2.46 16.94 19.01
C THR A 51 -1.54 17.17 20.22
N HIS A 52 -1.95 16.65 21.38
CA HIS A 52 -1.18 16.69 22.62
C HIS A 52 -1.45 15.40 23.41
N HIS A 53 -0.48 14.94 24.20
CA HIS A 53 -0.57 13.66 24.93
C HIS A 53 -1.76 13.57 25.91
N LYS A 54 -2.28 14.72 26.36
CA LYS A 54 -3.48 14.82 27.22
C LYS A 54 -4.77 15.21 26.48
N SER A 55 -4.72 15.39 25.16
CA SER A 55 -5.88 15.84 24.38
C SER A 55 -6.81 14.67 24.03
N ALA A 56 -8.11 14.96 23.95
CA ALA A 56 -9.07 14.07 23.29
C ALA A 56 -9.14 14.31 21.76
N ARG A 57 -8.60 15.45 21.28
CA ARG A 57 -8.61 15.83 19.87
C ARG A 57 -7.52 15.11 19.09
N TYR A 58 -7.93 14.49 18.00
CA TYR A 58 -7.04 13.85 17.04
C TYR A 58 -6.25 14.87 16.25
N LYS A 59 -5.02 14.50 15.88
CA LYS A 59 -4.09 15.37 15.16
C LYS A 59 -4.49 15.54 13.68
N HIS A 60 -4.94 14.46 13.05
CA HIS A 60 -5.31 14.42 11.64
C HIS A 60 -6.79 14.07 11.49
N THR A 61 -7.50 14.61 10.50
CA THR A 61 -8.86 14.17 10.11
C THR A 61 -8.82 12.92 9.22
N TYR A 62 -9.98 12.36 8.83
CA TYR A 62 -9.98 11.23 7.90
C TYR A 62 -9.61 11.68 6.48
N GLU A 63 -10.00 12.89 6.10
CA GLU A 63 -9.70 13.50 4.82
C GLU A 63 -8.20 13.78 4.68
N GLU A 64 -7.56 14.32 5.71
CA GLU A 64 -6.11 14.58 5.72
C GLU A 64 -5.30 13.28 5.62
N ILE A 65 -5.71 12.24 6.36
CA ILE A 65 -5.07 10.91 6.27
C ILE A 65 -5.26 10.31 4.88
N ALA A 66 -6.44 10.48 4.29
CA ALA A 66 -6.76 9.98 2.96
C ALA A 66 -5.89 10.63 1.88
N GLU A 67 -5.73 11.96 1.95
CA GLU A 67 -4.87 12.71 1.04
C GLU A 67 -3.39 12.32 1.19
N GLU A 68 -2.88 12.24 2.42
CA GLU A 68 -1.47 11.90 2.67
C GLU A 68 -1.11 10.46 2.26
N MET A 69 -2.05 9.52 2.41
CA MET A 69 -1.82 8.10 2.15
C MET A 69 -2.26 7.63 0.75
N ASP A 70 -2.82 8.54 -0.05
CA ASP A 70 -3.41 8.26 -1.37
C ASP A 70 -4.50 7.16 -1.29
N TYR A 71 -5.46 7.38 -0.38
CA TYR A 71 -6.64 6.55 -0.19
C TYR A 71 -7.92 7.40 -0.24
N SER A 72 -9.07 6.74 -0.32
CA SER A 72 -10.34 7.42 -0.09
C SER A 72 -10.59 7.61 1.42
N SER A 73 -11.26 8.69 1.80
CA SER A 73 -11.70 8.91 3.19
C SER A 73 -12.61 7.77 3.69
N THR A 74 -13.39 7.16 2.81
CA THR A 74 -14.19 5.96 3.10
C THR A 74 -13.31 4.77 3.48
N THR A 75 -12.19 4.55 2.77
CA THR A 75 -11.24 3.49 3.12
C THR A 75 -10.64 3.71 4.50
N VAL A 76 -10.24 4.94 4.81
CA VAL A 76 -9.71 5.31 6.14
C VAL A 76 -10.76 5.08 7.23
N ALA A 77 -12.02 5.46 6.99
CA ALA A 77 -13.12 5.22 7.92
C ALA A 77 -13.38 3.73 8.18
N ASN A 78 -13.29 2.89 7.13
CA ASN A 78 -13.42 1.43 7.27
C ASN A 78 -12.27 0.85 8.09
N ILE A 79 -11.02 1.28 7.84
CA ILE A 79 -9.86 0.87 8.65
C ILE A 79 -10.07 1.28 10.11
N ALA A 80 -10.50 2.51 10.37
CA ALA A 80 -10.77 2.97 11.73
C ALA A 80 -11.85 2.12 12.42
N LYS A 81 -12.89 1.69 11.69
CA LYS A 81 -13.94 0.82 12.20
C LYS A 81 -13.42 -0.58 12.52
N GLU A 82 -12.63 -1.18 11.63
CA GLU A 82 -12.04 -2.51 11.82
C GLU A 82 -11.10 -2.55 13.04
N GLU A 83 -10.37 -1.48 13.28
CA GLU A 83 -9.37 -1.37 14.35
C GLU A 83 -9.95 -0.79 15.66
N GLY A 84 -11.26 -0.52 15.72
CA GLY A 84 -11.91 0.07 16.91
C GLY A 84 -11.50 1.52 17.20
N LEU A 85 -10.94 2.21 16.22
CA LEU A 85 -10.49 3.61 16.26
C LEU A 85 -11.53 4.59 15.68
N SER A 86 -12.75 4.12 15.45
CA SER A 86 -13.86 4.94 14.93
C SER A 86 -14.05 6.19 15.78
N ARG A 87 -13.76 7.33 15.16
CA ARG A 87 -14.06 8.64 15.70
C ARG A 87 -15.55 8.85 15.55
N ARG A 88 -16.29 8.95 16.66
CA ARG A 88 -17.66 9.44 16.59
C ARG A 88 -17.57 10.87 16.08
N ILE A 89 -18.02 11.09 14.84
CA ILE A 89 -18.41 12.43 14.40
C ILE A 89 -19.59 12.77 15.30
N SER A 90 -19.30 13.38 16.45
CA SER A 90 -20.33 14.07 17.21
C SER A 90 -20.66 15.27 16.35
N VAL A 91 -21.70 15.12 15.53
CA VAL A 91 -22.44 16.26 15.03
C VAL A 91 -22.96 16.93 16.30
N VAL A 92 -22.30 18.02 16.67
CA VAL A 92 -22.80 18.90 17.73
C VAL A 92 -23.98 19.60 17.09
N ASP A 93 -25.19 19.18 17.45
CA ASP A 93 -26.44 19.91 17.20
C ASP A 93 -26.44 21.24 18.00
#